data_AF-A0A1G6JQT5-F1
#
_entry.id   AF-A0A1G6JQT5-F1
#
_cell.length_a   1.000
_cell.length_b   1.000
_cell.length_c   1.000
_cell.angle_alpha   90.00
_cell.angle_beta   90.00
_cell.angle_gamma   90.00
#
_symmetry.space_group_name_H-M   'P 1'
#
loop_
_entity.id
_entity.type
_entity.pdbx_description
1 polymer ?
#
loop_
_entity_poly.entity_id
_entity_poly.type
_entity_poly.pdbx_seq_one_letter_code
_entity_poly.pdbx_strand_id
1 'polypeptide(L)'
;MKKVFVLVISIALLVYINVSFAAEYTMVIGKVISINLKDSSIKVDVYSKRCTGIHTFSIQNDEVLKKLKEHSNIALYLVKDCEEAIVITGE
;
A
#
# COMPACT_ATOMS: atom_id res chain seq x y z
N MET A 1 7.67 -44.10 11.62
CA MET A 1 8.56 -42.92 11.47
C MET A 1 8.27 -42.08 10.23
N LYS A 2 8.11 -42.65 9.02
CA LYS A 2 7.80 -41.88 7.78
C LYS A 2 6.53 -41.00 7.85
N LYS A 3 5.44 -41.49 8.47
CA LYS A 3 4.15 -40.76 8.55
C LYS A 3 4.21 -39.49 9.40
N VAL A 4 5.06 -39.47 10.43
CA VAL A 4 5.22 -38.30 11.33
C VAL A 4 5.99 -37.18 10.64
N PHE A 5 7.02 -37.53 9.87
CA PHE A 5 7.80 -36.55 9.09
C PHE A 5 6.96 -35.83 8.02
N VAL A 6 6.07 -36.55 7.33
CA VAL A 6 5.16 -35.93 6.34
C VAL A 6 4.21 -34.94 7.00
N LEU A 7 3.65 -35.30 8.17
CA LEU A 7 2.76 -34.42 8.92
C LEU A 7 3.46 -33.12 9.35
N VAL A 8 4.69 -33.21 9.85
CA VAL A 8 5.48 -32.04 10.29
C VAL A 8 5.82 -31.12 9.11
N ILE A 9 6.19 -31.68 7.95
CA ILE A 9 6.46 -30.89 6.75
C ILE A 9 5.19 -30.18 6.25
N SER A 10 4.04 -30.88 6.25
CA SER A 10 2.77 -30.29 5.83
C SER A 10 2.33 -29.15 6.74
N ILE A 11 2.51 -29.27 8.06
CA ILE A 11 2.18 -28.20 9.01
C ILE A 11 3.13 -27.01 8.84
N ALA A 12 4.44 -27.26 8.67
CA ALA A 12 5.41 -26.20 8.44
C ALA A 12 5.14 -25.42 7.13
N LEU A 13 4.74 -26.13 6.07
CA LEU A 13 4.35 -25.48 4.80
C LEU A 13 3.09 -24.62 4.97
N LEU A 14 2.08 -25.13 5.68
CA LEU A 14 0.86 -24.39 5.98
C LEU A 14 1.12 -23.12 6.80
N VAL A 15 2.01 -23.20 7.79
CA VAL A 15 2.43 -22.03 8.58
C VAL A 15 3.19 -21.03 7.71
N TYR A 16 4.14 -21.49 6.88
CA TYR A 16 4.91 -20.61 5.98
C TYR A 16 4.02 -19.86 4.98
N ILE A 17 3.02 -20.54 4.42
CA ILE A 17 2.07 -19.93 3.50
C ILE A 17 1.21 -18.89 4.24
N ASN A 18 0.65 -19.21 5.41
CA ASN A 18 -0.22 -18.28 6.13
C ASN A 18 0.52 -17.04 6.67
N VAL A 19 1.78 -17.18 7.09
CA VAL A 19 2.58 -16.02 7.56
C VAL A 19 2.94 -15.08 6.40
N SER A 20 3.06 -15.61 5.17
CA SER A 20 3.37 -14.80 3.99
C SER A 20 2.18 -14.00 3.44
N PHE A 21 0.96 -14.28 3.90
CA PHE A 21 -0.30 -13.65 3.45
C PHE A 21 -1.00 -12.84 4.55
N ALA A 22 -0.29 -12.46 5.62
CA ALA A 22 -0.72 -11.29 6.37
C ALA A 22 -0.58 -10.11 5.41
N ALA A 23 -1.70 -9.65 4.85
CA ALA A 23 -1.78 -8.49 3.97
C ALA A 23 -1.43 -7.23 4.78
N GLU A 24 -0.14 -7.05 5.04
CA GLU A 24 0.41 -5.89 5.70
C GLU A 24 0.42 -4.75 4.68
N TYR A 25 -0.52 -3.83 4.82
CA TYR A 25 -0.47 -2.57 4.11
C TYR A 25 0.89 -1.91 4.34
N THR A 26 1.61 -1.62 3.26
CA THR A 26 2.91 -0.95 3.38
C THR A 26 2.67 0.55 3.46
N MET A 27 3.04 1.17 4.59
CA MET A 27 3.02 2.63 4.69
C MET A 27 4.16 3.23 3.86
N VAL A 28 3.84 4.26 3.07
CA VAL A 28 4.80 5.05 2.31
C VAL A 28 4.55 6.54 2.52
N ILE A 29 5.61 7.32 2.39
CA ILE A 29 5.56 8.78 2.44
C ILE A 29 5.83 9.30 1.04
N GLY A 30 5.09 10.31 0.61
CA GLY A 30 5.30 10.95 -0.68
C GLY A 30 4.86 12.40 -0.69
N LYS A 31 5.18 13.09 -1.77
CA LYS A 31 4.78 14.48 -2.02
C LYS A 31 3.72 14.52 -3.12
N VAL A 32 2.59 15.17 -2.87
CA VAL A 32 1.53 15.34 -3.87
C VAL A 32 2.03 16.27 -4.99
N ILE A 33 1.95 15.80 -6.22
CA ILE A 33 2.27 16.59 -7.41
C ILE A 33 1.01 17.23 -7.96
N SER A 34 -0.07 16.47 -8.09
CA SER A 34 -1.35 16.96 -8.61
C SER A 34 -2.53 16.13 -8.10
N ILE A 35 -3.71 16.74 -8.01
CA ILE A 35 -4.93 16.09 -7.54
C ILE A 35 -5.98 16.10 -8.66
N ASN A 36 -6.54 14.95 -9.00
CA ASN A 36 -7.64 14.83 -9.96
C ASN A 36 -8.92 14.37 -9.27
N LEU A 37 -9.81 15.33 -9.01
CA LEU A 37 -11.11 15.10 -8.37
C LEU A 37 -12.15 14.41 -9.26
N LYS A 38 -11.97 14.37 -10.59
CA LYS A 38 -12.91 13.71 -11.50
C LYS A 38 -12.76 12.20 -11.47
N ASP A 39 -11.51 11.75 -11.39
CA ASP A 39 -11.14 10.34 -11.44
C ASP A 39 -10.68 9.82 -10.06
N SER A 40 -10.99 10.57 -8.99
CA SER A 40 -10.61 10.27 -7.60
C SER A 40 -9.17 9.79 -7.44
N SER A 41 -8.22 10.48 -8.08
CA SER A 41 -6.83 10.06 -8.13
C SER A 41 -5.85 11.18 -7.77
N ILE A 42 -4.69 10.80 -7.25
CA ILE A 42 -3.59 11.72 -6.93
C ILE A 42 -2.30 11.25 -7.58
N LYS A 43 -1.50 12.20 -8.04
CA LYS A 43 -0.14 11.95 -8.51
C LYS A 43 0.83 12.29 -7.41
N VAL A 44 1.71 11.37 -7.04
CA VAL A 44 2.56 11.47 -5.85
C VAL A 44 3.99 11.05 -6.20
N ASP A 45 4.98 11.84 -5.80
CA ASP A 45 6.38 11.42 -5.78
C ASP A 45 6.65 10.67 -4.48
N VAL A 46 6.84 9.36 -4.56
CA VAL A 46 6.94 8.47 -3.40
C VAL A 46 8.41 8.24 -3.04
N TYR A 47 8.71 8.38 -1.74
CA TYR A 47 10.04 8.16 -1.18
C TYR A 47 10.05 6.88 -0.33
N SER A 48 9.93 5.70 -0.96
CA SER A 48 9.98 4.40 -0.28
C SER A 48 10.84 3.39 -1.02
N LYS A 49 11.57 2.54 -0.30
CA LYS A 49 12.34 1.42 -0.88
C LYS A 49 11.47 0.44 -1.68
N ARG A 50 10.18 0.33 -1.36
CA ARG A 50 9.24 -0.57 -2.08
C ARG A 50 8.56 0.09 -3.28
N CYS A 51 8.36 1.41 -3.21
CA CYS A 51 7.71 2.18 -4.25
C CYS A 51 8.41 3.54 -4.33
N THR A 52 9.30 3.70 -5.31
CA THR A 52 10.05 4.96 -5.50
C THR A 52 9.58 5.64 -6.78
N GLY A 53 9.51 6.97 -6.75
CA GLY A 53 9.26 7.82 -7.91
C GLY A 53 7.81 8.22 -8.05
N ILE A 54 7.46 8.66 -9.25
CA ILE A 54 6.17 9.31 -9.52
C ILE A 54 5.11 8.27 -9.90
N HIS A 55 4.07 8.18 -9.09
CA HIS A 55 2.96 7.25 -9.26
C HIS A 55 1.62 7.96 -9.21
N THR A 56 0.61 7.40 -9.87
CA THR A 56 -0.78 7.85 -9.77
C THR A 56 -1.54 6.82 -8.95
N PHE A 57 -2.08 7.25 -7.82
CA PHE A 57 -2.88 6.40 -6.93
C PHE A 57 -4.35 6.72 -7.09
N SER A 58 -5.17 5.68 -7.26
CA SER A 58 -6.61 5.77 -7.05
C SER A 58 -6.89 5.81 -5.54
N ILE A 59 -7.72 6.75 -5.10
CA ILE A 59 -8.05 6.97 -3.70
C ILE A 59 -9.50 6.59 -3.46
N GLN A 60 -9.71 5.67 -2.52
CA GLN A 60 -11.06 5.15 -2.22
C GLN A 60 -11.98 6.15 -1.48
N ASN A 61 -11.42 7.22 -0.89
CA ASN A 61 -12.18 8.19 -0.09
C ASN A 61 -12.05 9.63 -0.65
N ASP A 62 -13.06 10.06 -1.40
CA ASP A 62 -13.14 11.38 -2.03
C ASP A 62 -13.13 12.54 -1.03
N GLU A 63 -13.62 12.35 0.20
CA GLU A 63 -13.62 13.41 1.21
C GLU A 63 -12.21 13.77 1.67
N VAL A 64 -11.31 12.79 1.67
CA VAL A 64 -9.89 13.03 1.98
C VAL A 64 -9.23 13.76 0.82
N LEU A 65 -9.56 13.40 -0.43
CA LEU A 65 -9.02 14.07 -1.63
C LEU A 65 -9.27 15.58 -1.62
N LYS A 66 -10.47 16.00 -1.18
CA LYS A 66 -10.85 17.42 -1.09
C LYS A 66 -10.06 18.22 -0.05
N LYS A 67 -9.45 17.54 0.92
CA LYS A 67 -8.66 18.16 2.00
C LYS A 67 -7.16 18.18 1.69
N LEU A 68 -6.72 17.40 0.71
CA LEU A 68 -5.34 17.39 0.26
C LEU A 68 -4.97 18.67 -0.47
N LYS A 69 -3.70 19.04 -0.37
CA LYS A 69 -3.12 20.17 -1.09
C LYS A 69 -2.06 19.67 -2.04
N GLU A 70 -1.96 20.29 -3.19
CA GLU A 70 -0.81 20.05 -4.06
C GLU A 70 0.47 20.49 -3.35
N HIS A 71 1.56 19.77 -3.61
CA HIS A 71 2.87 19.95 -2.99
C HIS A 71 2.96 19.66 -1.48
N SER A 72 1.90 19.16 -0.84
CA SER A 72 2.00 18.68 0.53
C SER A 72 2.65 17.29 0.61
N ASN A 73 3.23 17.01 1.78
CA ASN A 73 3.67 15.66 2.11
C ASN A 73 2.49 14.87 2.66
N ILE A 74 2.38 13.61 2.25
CA ILE A 74 1.29 12.72 2.65
C ILE A 74 1.83 11.35 3.07
N ALA A 75 1.10 10.70 3.96
CA ALA A 75 1.29 9.30 4.29
C ALA A 75 0.18 8.45 3.65
N LEU A 76 0.60 7.39 2.97
CA LEU A 76 -0.25 6.47 2.21
C LEU A 76 -0.05 5.04 2.70
N TYR A 77 -1.12 4.26 2.78
CA TYR A 77 -1.02 2.80 2.81
C TYR A 77 -1.19 2.25 1.40
N LEU A 78 -0.19 1.51 0.91
CA LEU A 78 -0.30 0.79 -0.35
C LEU A 78 -1.25 -0.40 -0.20
N VAL A 79 -2.34 -0.40 -0.96
CA VAL A 79 -3.31 -1.50 -1.09
C VAL A 79 -2.86 -2.46 -2.19
N LYS A 80 -2.38 -1.89 -3.30
CA LYS A 80 -1.71 -2.58 -4.40
C LYS A 80 -0.43 -1.83 -4.72
N ASP A 81 0.68 -2.55 -4.84
CA ASP A 81 2.01 -1.98 -5.03
C ASP A 81 2.00 -0.89 -6.12
N CYS A 82 2.29 0.35 -5.72
CA CYS A 82 2.41 1.53 -6.58
C CYS A 82 1.19 1.90 -7.47
N GLU A 83 0.02 1.28 -7.26
CA GLU A 83 -1.18 1.53 -8.08
C GLU A 83 -2.38 2.02 -7.26
N GLU A 84 -2.55 1.50 -6.04
CA GLU A 84 -3.73 1.81 -5.21
C GLU A 84 -3.30 2.10 -3.77
N ALA A 85 -3.86 3.18 -3.20
CA ALA A 85 -3.49 3.60 -1.84
C ALA A 85 -4.65 4.20 -1.04
N ILE A 86 -4.54 4.06 0.28
CA ILE A 86 -5.41 4.74 1.26
C ILE A 86 -4.61 5.90 1.87
N VAL A 87 -5.15 7.12 1.76
CA VAL A 87 -4.55 8.31 2.36
C VAL A 87 -4.84 8.34 3.86
N ILE A 88 -3.78 8.47 4.67
CA ILE A 88 -3.88 8.48 6.14
C ILE A 88 -3.90 9.93 6.64
N THR A 89 -2.98 10.75 6.13
CA THR A 89 -2.84 12.16 6.51
C THR A 89 -2.36 12.99 5.32
N GLY A 90 -2.73 14.26 5.30
CA GLY A 90 -2.05 15.29 4.52
C GLY A 90 -2.01 16.57 5.35
N GLU A 91 -0.82 17.17 5.47
CA GLU A 91 -0.62 18.48 6.12
C GLU A 91 -0.74 19.64 5.12
#